data_AF-M0IM03-F1
#
_entry.id   AF-M0IM03-F1
#
_cell.length_a   1.000
_cell.length_b   1.000
_cell.length_c   1.000
_cell.angle_alpha   90.00
_cell.angle_beta   90.00
_cell.angle_gamma   90.00
#
_symmetry.space_group_name_H-M   'P 1'
#
loop_
_entity.id
_entity.type
_entity.pdbx_description
1 polymer ?
#
loop_
_entity_poly.entity_id
_entity_poly.type
_entity_poly.pdbx_seq_one_letter_code
_entity_poly.pdbx_strand_id
1 'polypeptide(L)'
;MSDTIDEDLYQRTLALLEPGEIELVGAVVHTDLESQEDLEMQELTVGINEVIAEHAGKGDSWIYAGNDDTAFSSNQFQGLSVEGDEFVWECQQLLRQGTFDLVFYYEATADHDAIIDGLESLDRVERVTPVP
;
A
#
# COMPACT_ATOMS: atom_id res chain seq x y z
N MET A 1 11.80 39.97 0.13
CA MET A 1 10.67 39.12 0.60
C MET A 1 10.09 38.26 -0.52
N SER A 2 10.40 38.46 -1.80
CA SER A 2 10.09 37.47 -2.85
C SER A 2 11.16 36.38 -2.93
N ASP A 3 12.44 36.72 -2.72
CA ASP A 3 13.55 35.75 -2.83
C ASP A 3 13.39 34.53 -1.90
N THR A 4 12.84 34.73 -0.70
CA THR A 4 12.63 33.65 0.28
C THR A 4 11.48 32.72 -0.09
N ILE A 5 10.47 33.21 -0.83
CA ILE A 5 9.34 32.39 -1.30
C ILE A 5 9.78 31.55 -2.50
N ASP A 6 10.59 32.12 -3.40
CA ASP A 6 11.15 31.38 -4.55
C ASP A 6 12.15 30.30 -4.11
N GLU A 7 12.94 30.55 -3.06
CA GLU A 7 13.86 29.57 -2.51
C GLU A 7 13.13 28.38 -1.85
N ASP A 8 12.06 28.62 -1.10
CA ASP A 8 11.23 27.54 -0.51
C ASP A 8 10.53 26.70 -1.59
N LEU A 9 10.02 27.35 -2.65
CA LEU A 9 9.42 26.66 -3.78
C LEU A 9 10.44 25.81 -4.54
N TYR A 10 11.65 26.35 -4.74
CA TYR A 10 12.76 25.65 -5.39
C TYR A 10 13.25 24.45 -4.57
N GLN A 11 13.41 24.60 -3.26
CA GLN A 11 13.79 23.49 -2.37
C GLN A 11 12.73 22.39 -2.32
N ARG A 12 11.44 22.76 -2.25
CA ARG A 12 10.33 21.78 -2.37
C ARG A 12 10.35 21.05 -3.70
N THR A 13 10.66 21.75 -4.80
CA THR A 13 10.75 21.14 -6.13
C THR A 13 11.97 20.22 -6.24
N LEU A 14 13.09 20.57 -5.61
CA LEU A 14 14.28 19.73 -5.53
C LEU A 14 14.06 18.47 -4.69
N ALA A 15 13.35 18.58 -3.57
CA ALA A 15 12.99 17.42 -2.74
C ALA A 15 12.09 16.42 -3.49
N LEU A 16 11.31 16.87 -4.48
CA LEU A 16 10.54 16.00 -5.38
C LEU A 16 11.40 15.29 -6.45
N LEU A 17 12.66 15.71 -6.62
CA LEU A 17 13.61 15.16 -7.59
C LEU A 17 14.64 14.22 -6.95
N GLU A 18 14.74 14.21 -5.62
CA GLU A 18 15.54 13.21 -4.92
C GLU A 18 14.84 11.85 -5.04
N PRO A 19 15.52 10.79 -5.51
CA PRO A 19 14.98 9.45 -5.45
C PRO A 19 14.55 9.18 -4.01
N GLY A 20 13.30 8.76 -3.81
CA GLY A 20 12.83 8.39 -2.47
C GLY A 20 13.83 7.43 -1.83
N GLU A 21 14.03 7.55 -0.51
CA GLU A 21 15.04 6.77 0.22
C GLU A 21 14.81 5.25 0.16
N ILE A 22 13.68 4.82 -0.42
CA ILE A 22 13.18 3.46 -0.41
C ILE A 22 12.74 3.07 -1.82
N GLU A 23 13.31 1.99 -2.34
CA GLU A 23 12.83 1.35 -3.57
C GLU A 23 11.57 0.55 -3.24
N LEU A 24 10.52 0.73 -4.04
CA LEU A 24 9.23 0.07 -3.85
C LEU A 24 8.95 -0.89 -4.99
N VAL A 25 8.42 -2.06 -4.63
CA VAL A 25 7.75 -2.99 -5.54
C VAL A 25 6.28 -3.08 -5.14
N GLY A 26 5.46 -3.77 -5.91
CA GLY A 26 4.04 -3.87 -5.60
C GLY A 26 3.31 -5.01 -6.28
N ALA A 27 2.03 -5.10 -6.01
CA ALA A 27 1.15 -6.10 -6.57
C ALA A 27 -0.24 -5.51 -6.80
N VAL A 28 -0.84 -5.83 -7.95
CA VAL A 28 -2.27 -5.58 -8.18
C VAL A 28 -3.02 -6.88 -7.93
N VAL A 29 -3.84 -6.88 -6.89
CA VAL A 29 -4.71 -7.99 -6.50
C VAL A 29 -6.08 -7.76 -7.16
N HIS A 30 -6.40 -8.61 -8.13
CA HIS A 30 -7.69 -8.59 -8.81
C HIS A 30 -8.69 -9.44 -8.01
N THR A 31 -9.85 -8.87 -7.71
CA THR A 31 -10.87 -9.51 -6.87
C THR A 31 -12.22 -9.57 -7.58
N ASP A 32 -13.10 -10.44 -7.10
CA ASP A 32 -14.51 -10.51 -7.46
C ASP A 32 -15.41 -9.70 -6.51
N LEU A 33 -14.82 -8.85 -5.65
CA LEU A 33 -15.54 -8.10 -4.62
C LEU A 33 -16.26 -6.89 -5.19
N GLU A 34 -17.55 -6.75 -4.87
CA GLU A 34 -18.38 -5.60 -5.24
C GLU A 34 -18.41 -4.51 -4.13
N SER A 35 -18.92 -3.32 -4.45
CA SER A 35 -19.05 -2.16 -3.53
C SER A 35 -19.96 -2.35 -2.32
N GLN A 36 -20.63 -3.49 -2.21
CA GLN A 36 -21.51 -3.82 -1.08
C GLN A 36 -20.85 -4.79 -0.11
N GLU A 37 -19.71 -5.39 -0.50
CA GLU A 37 -18.97 -6.40 0.24
C GLU A 37 -17.84 -5.74 1.07
N ASP A 38 -18.18 -4.67 1.80
CA ASP A 38 -17.22 -3.90 2.60
C ASP A 38 -16.56 -4.76 3.70
N LEU A 39 -17.31 -5.73 4.26
CA LEU A 39 -16.80 -6.63 5.29
C LEU A 39 -15.77 -7.59 4.71
N GLU A 40 -16.09 -8.24 3.60
CA GLU A 40 -15.21 -9.18 2.90
C GLU A 40 -13.96 -8.47 2.37
N MET A 41 -14.10 -7.22 1.91
CA MET A 41 -12.96 -6.38 1.54
C MET A 41 -12.05 -6.08 2.72
N GLN A 42 -12.61 -5.79 3.89
CA GLN A 42 -11.83 -5.57 5.10
C GLN A 42 -11.10 -6.86 5.52
N GLU A 43 -11.79 -8.01 5.48
CA GLU A 43 -11.21 -9.32 5.78
C GLU A 43 -10.06 -9.66 4.83
N LEU A 44 -10.25 -9.46 3.52
CA LEU A 44 -9.19 -9.64 2.53
C LEU A 44 -8.01 -8.69 2.78
N THR A 45 -8.27 -7.41 3.10
CA THR A 45 -7.21 -6.45 3.39
C THR A 45 -6.40 -6.86 4.63
N VAL A 46 -7.05 -7.45 5.64
CA VAL A 46 -6.36 -8.04 6.81
C VAL A 46 -5.52 -9.25 6.40
N GLY A 47 -6.05 -10.15 5.59
CA GLY A 47 -5.28 -11.31 5.10
C GLY A 47 -4.06 -10.90 4.27
N ILE A 48 -4.22 -9.90 3.40
CA ILE A 48 -3.10 -9.33 2.62
C ILE A 48 -2.07 -8.69 3.55
N ASN A 49 -2.51 -7.96 4.58
CA ASN A 49 -1.61 -7.39 5.58
C ASN A 49 -0.75 -8.46 6.26
N GLU A 50 -1.34 -9.58 6.68
CA GLU A 50 -0.62 -10.69 7.31
C GLU A 50 0.44 -11.27 6.37
N VAL A 51 0.08 -11.53 5.10
CA VAL A 51 1.01 -12.04 4.09
C VAL A 51 2.19 -11.09 3.86
N ILE A 52 1.92 -9.79 3.66
CA ILE A 52 3.00 -8.82 3.41
C ILE A 52 3.88 -8.66 4.64
N ALA A 53 3.30 -8.57 5.84
CA ALA A 53 4.04 -8.40 7.08
C ALA A 53 5.01 -9.56 7.36
N GLU A 54 4.57 -10.80 7.11
CA GLU A 54 5.40 -12.01 7.26
C GLU A 54 6.68 -11.94 6.41
N HIS A 55 6.59 -11.34 5.22
CA HIS A 55 7.67 -11.30 4.24
C HIS A 55 8.40 -9.96 4.12
N ALA A 56 7.94 -8.91 4.80
CA ALA A 56 8.55 -7.58 4.81
C ALA A 56 9.70 -7.43 5.82
N GLY A 57 9.86 -8.39 6.75
CA GLY A 57 10.94 -8.35 7.75
C GLY A 57 10.77 -7.27 8.83
N LYS A 58 9.56 -6.72 9.00
CA LYS A 58 9.21 -5.66 9.97
C LYS A 58 8.42 -6.17 11.19
N GLY A 59 8.18 -7.49 11.27
CA GLY A 59 7.35 -8.10 12.30
C GLY A 59 5.85 -7.89 12.05
N ASP A 60 5.04 -8.01 13.10
CA ASP A 60 3.59 -7.81 13.01
C ASP A 60 3.25 -6.37 12.60
N SER A 61 2.17 -6.18 11.85
CA SER A 61 1.68 -4.88 11.41
C SER A 61 0.20 -4.65 11.72
N TRP A 62 -0.17 -3.37 11.85
CA TRP A 62 -1.55 -2.92 11.97
C TRP A 62 -1.94 -2.03 10.78
N ILE A 63 -3.24 -1.96 10.51
CA ILE A 63 -3.78 -1.21 9.36
C ILE A 63 -4.21 0.20 9.80
N TYR A 64 -3.54 1.20 9.25
CA TYR A 64 -3.86 2.61 9.39
C TYR A 64 -4.75 3.08 8.23
N ALA A 65 -5.87 3.72 8.56
CA ALA A 65 -6.88 4.17 7.59
C ALA A 65 -6.70 5.63 7.14
N GLY A 66 -5.71 6.37 7.65
CA GLY A 66 -5.40 7.72 7.17
C GLY A 66 -6.46 8.80 7.41
N ASN A 67 -7.55 8.51 8.12
CA ASN A 67 -8.72 9.41 8.23
C ASN A 67 -8.44 10.75 8.95
N ASP A 68 -7.31 10.85 9.64
CA ASP A 68 -6.83 12.04 10.33
C ASP A 68 -5.76 12.83 9.54
N ASP A 69 -5.37 12.37 8.35
CA ASP A 69 -4.39 13.04 7.48
C ASP A 69 -4.98 13.40 6.11
N THR A 70 -4.90 14.68 5.74
CA THR A 70 -5.37 15.20 4.44
C THR A 70 -4.55 14.72 3.24
N ALA A 71 -3.37 14.16 3.47
CA ALA A 71 -2.57 13.52 2.42
C ALA A 71 -3.15 12.18 1.97
N PHE A 72 -3.96 11.53 2.81
CA PHE A 72 -4.62 10.26 2.49
C PHE A 72 -5.95 10.46 1.78
N SER A 73 -6.15 9.69 0.71
CA SER A 73 -7.46 9.52 0.09
C SER A 73 -8.29 8.50 0.86
N SER A 74 -9.63 8.60 0.77
CA SER A 74 -10.55 7.73 1.52
C SER A 74 -10.50 6.25 1.12
N ASN A 75 -9.81 5.92 0.02
CA ASN A 75 -9.60 4.56 -0.47
C ASN A 75 -8.15 4.10 -0.30
N GLN A 76 -7.34 4.81 0.49
CA GLN A 76 -5.97 4.45 0.81
C GLN A 76 -5.85 3.96 2.24
N PHE A 77 -4.98 2.96 2.42
CA PHE A 77 -4.65 2.38 3.72
C PHE A 77 -3.16 2.08 3.78
N GLN A 78 -2.62 1.98 4.98
CA GLN A 78 -1.21 1.68 5.19
C GLN A 78 -1.03 0.60 6.25
N GLY A 79 -0.12 -0.34 6.01
CA GLY A 79 0.40 -1.24 7.03
C GLY A 79 1.57 -0.60 7.76
N LEU A 80 1.49 -0.54 9.08
CA LEU A 80 2.52 -0.01 9.96
C LEU A 80 2.98 -1.07 10.95
N SER A 81 4.29 -1.17 11.21
CA SER A 81 4.84 -2.13 12.18
C SER A 81 4.30 -1.86 13.58
N VAL A 82 4.00 -2.89 14.35
CA VAL A 82 3.51 -2.74 15.73
C VAL A 82 4.59 -2.17 16.67
N GLU A 83 5.88 -2.44 16.41
CA GLU A 83 6.96 -2.03 17.32
C GLU A 83 7.28 -0.53 17.27
N GLY A 84 7.08 0.13 16.13
CA GLY A 84 7.53 1.51 15.93
C GLY A 84 6.81 2.29 14.84
N ASP A 85 5.66 1.81 14.36
CA ASP A 85 4.90 2.44 13.28
C ASP A 85 5.72 2.68 11.99
N GLU A 86 6.69 1.79 11.71
CA GLU A 86 7.46 1.82 10.47
C GLU A 86 6.60 1.39 9.28
N PHE A 87 6.87 1.94 8.10
CA PHE A 87 6.22 1.58 6.85
C PHE A 87 6.41 0.08 6.55
N VAL A 88 5.31 -0.62 6.26
CA VAL A 88 5.31 -2.01 5.79
C VAL A 88 4.76 -2.08 4.37
N TRP A 89 3.58 -1.47 4.15
CA TRP A 89 2.95 -1.37 2.83
C TRP A 89 1.99 -0.19 2.77
N GLU A 90 1.67 0.28 1.58
CA GLU A 90 0.54 1.16 1.29
C GLU A 90 -0.37 0.50 0.25
N CYS A 91 -1.68 0.66 0.38
CA CYS A 91 -2.63 0.20 -0.61
C CYS A 91 -3.59 1.28 -1.08
N GLN A 92 -4.10 1.07 -2.29
CA GLN A 92 -5.20 1.83 -2.85
C GLN A 92 -6.25 0.88 -3.43
N GLN A 93 -7.50 1.06 -3.00
CA GLN A 93 -8.64 0.26 -3.46
C GLN A 93 -9.33 0.95 -4.64
N LEU A 94 -9.43 0.27 -5.79
CA LEU A 94 -9.92 0.85 -7.03
C LEU A 94 -11.14 0.08 -7.55
N LEU A 95 -12.32 0.69 -7.47
CA LEU A 95 -13.53 0.13 -8.07
C LEU A 95 -13.51 0.31 -9.60
N ARG A 96 -13.48 -0.78 -10.36
CA ARG A 96 -13.46 -0.79 -11.82
C ARG A 96 -14.38 -1.88 -12.34
N GLN A 97 -15.23 -1.53 -13.32
CA GLN A 97 -16.13 -2.50 -13.97
C GLN A 97 -17.08 -3.25 -13.00
N GLY A 98 -17.28 -2.73 -11.79
CA GLY A 98 -18.16 -3.33 -10.77
C GLY A 98 -17.43 -4.07 -9.64
N THR A 99 -16.13 -4.37 -9.80
CA THR A 99 -15.32 -5.05 -8.79
C THR A 99 -14.08 -4.25 -8.38
N PHE A 100 -13.44 -4.62 -7.27
CA PHE A 100 -12.23 -3.95 -6.80
C PHE A 100 -10.95 -4.58 -7.33
N ASP A 101 -10.06 -3.74 -7.84
CA ASP A 101 -8.63 -4.01 -7.91
C ASP A 101 -7.97 -3.36 -6.69
N LEU A 102 -7.20 -4.13 -5.91
CA LEU A 102 -6.46 -3.62 -4.76
C LEU A 102 -4.99 -3.52 -5.15
N VAL A 103 -4.43 -2.31 -5.10
CA VAL A 103 -3.05 -2.05 -5.47
C VAL A 103 -2.22 -1.89 -4.21
N PHE A 104 -1.22 -2.73 -4.01
CA PHE A 104 -0.32 -2.69 -2.85
C PHE A 104 1.11 -2.34 -3.28
N TYR A 105 1.81 -1.55 -2.47
CA TYR A 105 3.23 -1.26 -2.61
C TYR A 105 3.94 -1.47 -1.27
N TYR A 106 5.16 -1.97 -1.31
CA TYR A 106 6.00 -2.26 -0.15
C TYR A 106 7.49 -2.17 -0.53
N GLU A 107 8.38 -2.18 0.45
CA GLU A 107 9.83 -2.07 0.20
C GLU A 107 10.32 -3.23 -0.68
N ALA A 108 11.19 -2.93 -1.64
CA ALA A 108 11.83 -3.92 -2.52
C ALA A 108 12.76 -4.90 -1.79
N THR A 109 13.04 -4.65 -0.50
CA THR A 109 13.77 -5.52 0.40
C THR A 109 12.94 -6.73 0.87
N ALA A 110 11.61 -6.67 0.74
CA ALA A 110 10.70 -7.76 1.06
C ALA A 110 10.85 -8.95 0.09
N ASP A 111 10.48 -10.15 0.54
CA ASP A 111 10.44 -11.34 -0.32
C ASP A 111 9.25 -11.25 -1.30
N HIS A 112 9.45 -10.54 -2.41
CA HIS A 112 8.41 -10.23 -3.37
C HIS A 112 7.74 -11.49 -3.95
N ASP A 113 8.53 -12.51 -4.32
CA ASP A 113 8.00 -13.74 -4.89
C ASP A 113 7.14 -14.50 -3.87
N ALA A 114 7.58 -14.59 -2.61
CA ALA A 114 6.79 -15.22 -1.55
C ALA A 114 5.48 -14.46 -1.25
N ILE A 115 5.51 -13.12 -1.32
CA ILE A 115 4.30 -12.31 -1.18
C ILE A 115 3.33 -12.63 -2.30
N ILE A 116 3.76 -12.66 -3.57
CA ILE A 116 2.88 -12.98 -4.69
C ILE A 116 2.23 -14.36 -4.51
N ASP A 117 3.01 -15.38 -4.16
CA ASP A 117 2.51 -16.74 -3.90
C ASP A 117 1.48 -16.76 -2.74
N GLY A 118 1.74 -16.00 -1.68
CA GLY A 118 0.84 -15.86 -0.53
C GLY A 118 -0.48 -15.18 -0.92
N LEU A 119 -0.41 -14.10 -1.70
CA LEU A 119 -1.57 -13.35 -2.16
C LEU A 119 -2.45 -14.19 -3.11
N GLU A 120 -1.85 -14.96 -4.01
CA GLU A 120 -2.59 -15.86 -4.91
C GLU A 120 -3.31 -16.99 -4.18
N SER A 121 -2.91 -17.28 -2.94
CA SER A 121 -3.52 -18.33 -2.11
C SER A 121 -4.70 -17.84 -1.27
N LEU A 122 -4.99 -16.54 -1.25
CA LEU A 122 -6.08 -15.95 -0.47
C LEU A 122 -7.44 -16.17 -1.16
N ASP A 123 -8.48 -16.33 -0.34
CA ASP A 123 -9.86 -16.35 -0.84
C ASP A 123 -10.24 -15.01 -1.47
N ARG A 124 -11.15 -15.03 -2.45
CA ARG A 124 -11.63 -13.84 -3.21
C ARG A 124 -10.55 -13.14 -4.07
N VAL A 125 -9.34 -13.69 -4.16
CA VAL A 125 -8.32 -13.28 -5.12
C VAL A 125 -8.48 -14.09 -6.42
N GLU A 126 -8.77 -13.43 -7.52
CA GLU A 126 -8.85 -14.08 -8.83
C GLU A 126 -7.49 -14.20 -9.51
N ARG A 127 -6.63 -13.20 -9.31
CA ARG A 127 -5.31 -13.08 -9.94
C ARG A 127 -4.48 -12.03 -9.24
N VAL A 128 -3.17 -12.24 -9.18
CA VAL A 128 -2.22 -11.20 -8.79
C VAL A 128 -1.38 -10.79 -10.00
N THR A 129 -1.16 -9.50 -10.19
CA THR A 129 -0.22 -8.96 -11.18
C THR A 129 0.96 -8.32 -10.44
N PRO A 130 2.16 -8.92 -10.47
CA PRO A 130 3.37 -8.33 -9.88
C PRO A 130 3.75 -7.00 -10.56
N VAL A 131 4.25 -6.05 -9.78
CA VAL A 131 4.73 -4.73 -10.22
C VAL A 131 6.18 -4.56 -9.71
N PRO A 132 7.18 -4.63 -10.59
CA PRO A 132 8.59 -4.46 -10.23
C PRO A 132 8.99 -2.99 -10.07
#